data_AF-A4FF18-F1
#
_entry.id   AF-A4FF18-F1
#
_cell.length_a   1.000
_cell.length_b   1.000
_cell.length_c   1.000
_cell.angle_alpha   90.00
_cell.angle_beta   90.00
_cell.angle_gamma   90.00
#
_symmetry.space_group_name_H-M   'P 1'
#
loop_
_entity.id
_entity.type
_entity.pdbx_description
1 polymer ?
#
loop_
_entity_poly.entity_id
_entity_poly.type
_entity_poly.pdbx_seq_one_letter_code
_entity_poly.pdbx_strand_id
1 'polypeptide(L)'
;MRVNRHSSLEAALADLLDEPPRPLADRIFAEWTRARSRFGPVDVAFNRHGVMFVRTAESEQDDAEFREAFRQVFEQPLRRAEREPTGMLTALRRNRTRSIQVDLRHLPDFDQEVLRATRLIPAGQTRPSAWVAREVGRPERAPAVDVVLARNPVPVVVPCHRVTRGESGEHVFGARAQERMLRSEEVNLDEVRELAESGVHYLGSDTTNIVCFPTCHNARRISAAHRRGFGTVEAAEKAGYRPCRHCRPVEMAS
;
A
#
# COMPACT_ATOMS: atom_id res chain seq x y z
N MET A 1 52.50 11.94 -31.67
CA MET A 1 51.89 12.50 -30.43
C MET A 1 50.43 12.82 -30.69
N ARG A 2 49.51 11.91 -30.33
CA ARG A 2 48.07 12.20 -30.34
C ARG A 2 47.72 12.77 -28.97
N VAL A 3 47.44 14.06 -28.89
CA VAL A 3 46.95 14.69 -27.65
C VAL A 3 45.52 14.17 -27.43
N ASN A 4 45.34 13.46 -26.33
CA ASN A 4 44.09 12.81 -25.94
C ASN A 4 43.06 13.89 -25.55
N ARG A 5 42.35 14.46 -26.54
CA ARG A 5 41.38 15.56 -26.31
C ARG A 5 40.17 15.16 -25.45
N HIS A 6 39.92 13.87 -25.25
CA HIS A 6 38.83 13.39 -24.40
C HIS A 6 39.14 13.55 -22.90
N SER A 7 40.40 13.31 -22.48
CA SER A 7 40.76 13.41 -21.05
C SER A 7 40.80 14.84 -20.53
N SER A 8 41.03 15.83 -21.39
CA SER A 8 41.02 17.24 -21.00
C SER A 8 39.62 17.80 -20.78
N LEU A 9 38.62 17.30 -21.52
CA LEU A 9 37.24 17.75 -21.37
C LEU A 9 36.59 17.14 -20.12
N GLU A 10 36.87 15.86 -19.85
CA GLU A 10 36.41 15.16 -18.63
C GLU A 10 37.02 15.79 -17.36
N ALA A 11 38.32 16.12 -17.38
CA ALA A 11 38.96 16.82 -16.28
C ALA A 11 38.44 18.26 -16.09
N ALA A 12 38.21 19.00 -17.18
CA ALA A 12 37.63 20.34 -17.11
C ALA A 12 36.16 20.35 -16.68
N LEU A 13 35.38 19.33 -17.03
CA LEU A 13 34.01 19.15 -16.53
C LEU A 13 33.98 18.75 -15.06
N ALA A 14 34.93 17.93 -14.60
CA ALA A 14 35.05 17.57 -13.18
C ALA A 14 35.30 18.80 -12.28
N ASP A 15 36.09 19.76 -12.76
CA ASP A 15 36.36 21.04 -12.04
C ASP A 15 35.20 22.05 -12.13
N LEU A 16 34.22 21.83 -13.02
CA LEU A 16 33.01 22.65 -13.20
C LEU A 16 31.79 22.13 -12.42
N LEU A 17 31.89 20.94 -11.84
CA LEU A 17 30.82 20.34 -11.04
C LEU A 17 30.91 20.82 -9.58
N ASP A 18 30.59 22.10 -9.37
CA ASP A 18 30.19 22.53 -8.03
C ASP A 18 28.97 21.71 -7.59
N GLU A 19 28.93 21.30 -6.31
CA GLU A 19 27.73 20.67 -5.76
C GLU A 19 26.53 21.61 -6.01
N PRO A 20 25.47 21.16 -6.71
CA PRO A 20 24.35 22.01 -6.98
C PRO A 20 23.77 22.50 -5.65
N PRO A 21 23.46 23.80 -5.52
CA PRO A 21 22.92 24.34 -4.27
C PRO A 21 21.71 23.50 -3.85
N ARG A 22 21.58 23.17 -2.56
CA ARG A 22 20.55 22.23 -2.05
C ARG A 22 19.15 22.43 -2.66
N PRO A 23 18.64 23.67 -2.87
CA PRO A 23 17.33 23.88 -3.52
C PRO A 23 17.23 23.36 -4.96
N LEU A 24 18.34 23.34 -5.69
CA LEU A 24 18.45 22.78 -7.04
C LEU A 24 18.67 21.27 -6.99
N ALA A 25 19.51 20.78 -6.05
CA ALA A 25 19.70 19.35 -5.82
C ALA A 25 18.38 18.64 -5.46
N ASP A 26 17.56 19.23 -4.59
CA ASP A 26 16.24 18.73 -4.18
C ASP A 26 15.17 18.81 -5.30
N ARG A 27 15.51 19.44 -6.43
CA ARG A 27 14.70 19.48 -7.66
C ARG A 27 15.16 18.46 -8.71
N ILE A 28 16.40 17.96 -8.60
CA ILE A 28 17.05 17.10 -9.59
C ILE A 28 17.19 15.67 -9.07
N PHE A 29 17.45 15.49 -7.78
CA PHE A 29 17.66 14.19 -7.14
C PHE A 29 16.51 13.86 -6.21
N ALA A 30 16.08 12.60 -6.26
CA ALA A 30 15.38 11.99 -5.14
C ALA A 30 16.40 11.36 -4.19
N GLU A 31 16.04 11.32 -2.92
CA GLU A 31 16.87 10.70 -1.89
C GLU A 31 16.32 9.32 -1.56
N TRP A 32 17.19 8.43 -1.09
CA TRP A 32 16.74 7.12 -0.64
C TRP A 32 17.52 6.61 0.56
N THR A 33 16.87 5.73 1.32
CA THR A 33 17.45 5.05 2.48
C THR A 33 16.93 3.62 2.59
N ARG A 34 17.71 2.75 3.21
CA ARG A 34 17.27 1.41 3.61
C ARG A 34 16.69 1.46 5.01
N ALA A 35 15.50 0.91 5.19
CA ALA A 35 14.77 0.91 6.45
C ALA A 35 14.27 -0.49 6.80
N ARG A 36 13.94 -0.72 8.07
CA ARG A 36 13.19 -1.90 8.50
C ARG A 36 11.71 -1.57 8.60
N SER A 37 10.88 -2.33 7.92
CA SER A 37 9.43 -2.31 8.08
C SER A 37 8.95 -3.46 8.97
N ARG A 38 7.65 -3.46 9.30
CA ARG A 38 6.98 -4.59 9.96
C ARG A 38 7.12 -5.92 9.18
N PHE A 39 7.31 -5.85 7.86
CA PHE A 39 7.32 -6.99 6.94
C PHE A 39 8.74 -7.40 6.50
N GLY A 40 9.78 -6.72 7.00
CA GLY A 40 11.16 -6.95 6.59
C GLY A 40 11.85 -5.66 6.13
N PRO A 41 13.10 -5.78 5.66
CA PRO A 41 13.85 -4.65 5.13
C PRO A 41 13.21 -4.10 3.84
N VAL A 42 13.26 -2.79 3.67
CA VAL A 42 12.69 -2.06 2.54
C VAL A 42 13.64 -0.95 2.13
N ASP A 43 13.74 -0.70 0.83
CA ASP A 43 14.38 0.47 0.28
C ASP A 43 13.31 1.51 -0.06
N VAL A 44 13.54 2.74 0.38
CA VAL A 44 12.55 3.81 0.35
C VAL A 44 13.15 5.04 -0.30
N ALA A 45 12.59 5.44 -1.44
CA ALA A 45 12.92 6.70 -2.09
C ALA A 45 11.87 7.76 -1.81
N PHE A 46 12.33 8.98 -1.56
CA PHE A 46 11.51 10.12 -1.19
C PHE A 46 12.09 11.42 -1.77
N ASN A 47 11.22 12.41 -1.88
CA ASN A 47 11.58 13.79 -2.22
C ASN A 47 10.98 14.74 -1.16
N ARG A 48 11.08 16.05 -1.37
CA ARG A 48 10.52 17.06 -0.46
C ARG A 48 8.99 16.97 -0.24
N HIS A 49 8.27 16.24 -1.09
CA HIS A 49 6.83 16.07 -1.03
C HIS A 49 6.40 14.76 -0.37
N GLY A 50 7.30 13.78 -0.23
CA GLY A 50 7.05 12.54 0.47
C GLY A 50 7.71 11.31 -0.16
N VAL A 51 7.37 10.13 0.38
CA VAL A 51 7.79 8.84 -0.15
C VAL A 51 7.12 8.61 -1.51
N MET A 52 7.92 8.27 -2.51
CA MET A 52 7.45 8.09 -3.89
C MET A 52 7.74 6.71 -4.46
N PHE A 53 8.65 5.95 -3.86
CA PHE A 53 8.96 4.59 -4.30
C PHE A 53 9.42 3.71 -3.15
N VAL A 54 8.93 2.48 -3.09
CA VAL A 54 9.33 1.47 -2.10
C VAL A 54 9.49 0.11 -2.77
N ARG A 55 10.55 -0.60 -2.40
CA ARG A 55 10.73 -2.03 -2.73
C ARG A 55 11.12 -2.80 -1.48
N THR A 56 10.76 -4.08 -1.43
CA THR A 56 11.30 -5.00 -0.43
C THR A 56 12.75 -5.26 -0.76
N ALA A 57 13.64 -5.16 0.23
CA ALA A 57 15.03 -5.53 0.03
C ALA A 57 15.14 -7.04 0.23
N GLU A 58 15.41 -7.79 -0.85
CA GLU A 58 15.59 -9.25 -0.76
C GLU A 58 16.98 -9.63 -0.24
N SER A 59 17.96 -8.73 -0.38
CA SER A 59 19.31 -8.87 0.19
C SER A 59 19.82 -7.55 0.77
N GLU A 60 20.74 -7.62 1.73
CA GLU A 60 21.37 -6.43 2.33
C GLU A 60 22.43 -5.79 1.41
N GLN A 61 22.66 -6.33 0.21
CA GLN A 61 23.84 -6.06 -0.61
C GLN A 61 23.55 -5.40 -1.96
N ASP A 62 22.31 -5.45 -2.47
CA ASP A 62 22.00 -4.94 -3.81
C ASP A 62 21.17 -3.64 -3.79
N ASP A 63 21.89 -2.51 -3.74
CA ASP A 63 21.30 -1.18 -3.92
C ASP A 63 21.15 -0.81 -5.41
N ALA A 64 21.78 -1.56 -6.33
CA ALA A 64 21.80 -1.25 -7.75
C ALA A 64 20.45 -1.59 -8.40
N GLU A 65 19.85 -2.72 -8.06
CA GLU A 65 18.53 -3.12 -8.56
C GLU A 65 17.46 -2.08 -8.17
N PHE A 66 17.43 -1.65 -6.92
CA PHE A 66 16.50 -0.62 -6.45
C PHE A 66 16.65 0.70 -7.23
N ARG A 67 17.91 1.13 -7.43
CA ARG A 67 18.21 2.36 -8.16
C ARG A 67 17.84 2.27 -9.64
N GLU A 68 18.07 1.12 -10.26
CA GLU A 68 17.69 0.90 -11.66
C GLU A 68 16.16 0.86 -11.82
N ALA A 69 15.45 0.13 -10.95
CA ALA A 69 14.00 0.10 -10.94
C ALA A 69 13.39 1.50 -10.75
N PHE A 70 14.00 2.32 -9.88
CA PHE A 70 13.58 3.70 -9.71
C PHE A 70 13.85 4.54 -10.96
N ARG A 71 15.04 4.42 -11.57
CA ARG A 71 15.41 5.15 -12.78
C ARG A 71 14.47 4.84 -13.95
N GLN A 72 14.05 3.59 -14.09
CA GLN A 72 13.09 3.18 -15.14
C GLN A 72 11.71 3.80 -14.98
N VAL A 73 11.29 4.12 -13.75
CA VAL A 73 9.97 4.70 -13.48
C VAL A 73 10.00 6.23 -13.54
N PHE A 74 11.05 6.85 -13.01
CA PHE A 74 11.08 8.29 -12.78
C PHE A 74 12.06 9.06 -13.65
N GLU A 75 12.92 8.37 -14.40
CA GLU A 75 13.99 8.96 -15.22
C GLU A 75 14.90 9.93 -14.45
N GLN A 76 14.94 9.80 -13.11
CA GLN A 76 15.67 10.70 -12.22
C GLN A 76 16.69 9.91 -11.38
N PRO A 77 17.86 10.48 -11.09
CA PRO A 77 18.88 9.84 -10.27
C PRO A 77 18.49 9.78 -8.78
N LEU A 78 18.99 8.74 -8.10
CA LEU A 78 18.92 8.58 -6.65
C LEU A 78 20.24 8.91 -5.97
N ARG A 79 20.17 9.65 -4.87
CA ARG A 79 21.28 9.85 -3.93
C ARG A 79 20.94 9.22 -2.58
N ARG A 80 21.93 8.62 -1.92
CA ARG A 80 21.74 8.13 -0.54
C ARG A 80 21.42 9.32 0.37
N ALA A 81 20.40 9.18 1.20
CA ALA A 81 19.97 10.23 2.11
C ALA A 81 21.00 10.44 3.23
N GLU A 82 21.33 11.69 3.53
CA GLU A 82 22.08 12.04 4.75
C GLU A 82 21.18 12.04 5.99
N ARG A 83 19.89 12.33 5.78
CA ARG A 83 18.87 12.38 6.83
C ARG A 83 17.53 11.92 6.30
N GLU A 84 16.87 11.04 7.04
CA GLU A 84 15.55 10.55 6.69
C GLU A 84 14.42 11.51 7.11
N PRO A 85 13.26 11.48 6.42
CA PRO A 85 12.07 12.19 6.85
C PRO A 85 11.68 11.84 8.29
N THR A 86 11.39 12.87 9.09
CA THR A 86 11.11 12.73 10.52
C THR A 86 9.99 11.73 10.78
N GLY A 87 10.25 10.74 11.65
CA GLY A 87 9.28 9.73 12.04
C GLY A 87 9.02 8.62 11.02
N MET A 88 9.55 8.70 9.79
CA MET A 88 9.33 7.69 8.75
C MET A 88 9.81 6.30 9.17
N LEU A 89 11.04 6.20 9.69
CA LEU A 89 11.62 4.92 10.13
C LEU A 89 10.79 4.28 11.26
N THR A 90 10.36 5.08 12.24
CA THR A 90 9.50 4.61 13.34
C THR A 90 8.14 4.16 12.82
N ALA A 91 7.54 4.90 11.88
CA ALA A 91 6.25 4.57 11.29
C ALA A 91 6.30 3.26 10.50
N LEU A 92 7.35 3.03 9.69
CA LEU A 92 7.57 1.77 8.98
C LEU A 92 7.71 0.59 9.94
N ARG A 93 8.55 0.72 10.98
CA ARG A 93 8.76 -0.32 12.00
C ARG A 93 7.50 -0.68 12.78
N ARG A 94 6.67 0.32 13.12
CA ARG A 94 5.47 0.15 13.95
C ARG A 94 4.19 -0.09 13.12
N ASN A 95 4.30 -0.26 11.80
CA ASN A 95 3.18 -0.37 10.86
C ASN A 95 2.17 0.80 10.99
N ARG A 96 2.67 2.01 11.29
CA ARG A 96 1.87 3.25 11.38
C ARG A 96 1.97 4.05 10.07
N THR A 97 1.92 3.37 8.94
CA THR A 97 2.25 3.93 7.61
C THR A 97 1.29 5.03 7.13
N ARG A 98 0.14 5.18 7.78
CA ARG A 98 -0.80 6.30 7.55
C ARG A 98 -0.21 7.67 7.89
N SER A 99 0.78 7.74 8.80
CA SER A 99 1.45 9.00 9.15
C SER A 99 2.58 9.39 8.18
N ILE A 100 2.94 8.51 7.24
CA ILE A 100 3.98 8.78 6.25
C ILE A 100 3.37 9.60 5.11
N GLN A 101 4.00 10.71 4.72
CA GLN A 101 3.60 11.45 3.53
C GLN A 101 4.02 10.69 2.27
N VAL A 102 3.13 10.62 1.29
CA VAL A 102 3.38 9.95 0.00
C VAL A 102 3.20 10.93 -1.14
N ASP A 103 4.13 10.91 -2.08
CA ASP A 103 4.05 11.68 -3.31
C ASP A 103 3.62 10.78 -4.47
N LEU A 104 2.35 10.93 -4.87
CA LEU A 104 1.73 10.14 -5.95
C LEU A 104 1.50 10.97 -7.22
N ARG A 105 1.96 12.22 -7.29
CA ARG A 105 1.62 13.16 -8.37
C ARG A 105 2.13 12.75 -9.76
N HIS A 106 3.03 11.79 -9.81
CA HIS A 106 3.55 11.19 -11.03
C HIS A 106 2.59 10.15 -11.65
N LEU A 107 1.52 9.77 -10.93
CA LEU A 107 0.54 8.79 -11.37
C LEU A 107 -0.71 9.47 -11.95
N PRO A 108 -1.47 8.78 -12.83
CA PRO A 108 -2.81 9.23 -13.24
C PRO A 108 -3.73 9.50 -12.05
N ASP A 109 -4.67 10.43 -12.18
CA ASP A 109 -5.55 10.85 -11.08
C ASP A 109 -6.33 9.68 -10.45
N PHE A 110 -6.85 8.77 -11.28
CA PHE A 110 -7.55 7.57 -10.81
C PHE A 110 -6.65 6.68 -9.94
N ASP A 111 -5.40 6.49 -10.35
CA ASP A 111 -4.43 5.67 -9.61
C ASP A 111 -4.09 6.33 -8.26
N GLN A 112 -3.94 7.66 -8.26
CA GLN A 112 -3.74 8.43 -7.02
C GLN A 112 -4.91 8.25 -6.05
N GLU A 113 -6.15 8.37 -6.55
CA GLU A 113 -7.37 8.20 -5.75
C GLU A 113 -7.47 6.79 -5.15
N VAL A 114 -7.23 5.76 -5.96
CA VAL A 114 -7.23 4.36 -5.53
C VAL A 114 -6.20 4.12 -4.43
N LEU A 115 -4.94 4.52 -4.63
CA LEU A 115 -3.88 4.33 -3.64
C LEU A 115 -4.18 5.11 -2.34
N ARG A 116 -4.74 6.33 -2.42
CA ARG A 116 -5.18 7.10 -1.25
C ARG A 116 -6.32 6.42 -0.50
N ALA A 117 -7.32 5.90 -1.20
CA ALA A 117 -8.43 5.15 -0.61
C ALA A 117 -7.94 3.87 0.08
N THR A 118 -7.02 3.13 -0.54
CA THR A 118 -6.40 1.93 0.06
C THR A 118 -5.67 2.23 1.37
N ARG A 119 -5.03 3.39 1.51
CA ARG A 119 -4.40 3.83 2.77
C ARG A 119 -5.39 4.04 3.92
N LEU A 120 -6.69 4.09 3.64
CA LEU A 120 -7.72 4.22 4.67
C LEU A 120 -8.02 2.89 5.38
N ILE A 121 -7.63 1.76 4.80
CA ILE A 121 -7.87 0.43 5.36
C ILE A 121 -6.92 0.21 6.55
N PRO A 122 -7.42 0.06 7.79
CA PRO A 122 -6.56 -0.10 8.97
C PRO A 122 -5.77 -1.41 8.96
N ALA A 123 -4.66 -1.46 9.69
CA ALA A 123 -3.93 -2.70 9.95
C ALA A 123 -4.85 -3.74 10.59
N GLY A 124 -4.71 -5.00 10.17
CA GLY A 124 -5.53 -6.10 10.67
C GLY A 124 -6.96 -6.11 10.11
N GLN A 125 -7.23 -5.32 9.07
CA GLN A 125 -8.50 -5.31 8.35
C GLN A 125 -8.27 -5.43 6.84
N THR A 126 -9.26 -5.99 6.15
CA THR A 126 -9.27 -6.15 4.69
C THR A 126 -10.52 -5.55 4.08
N ARG A 127 -10.46 -5.14 2.81
CA ARG A 127 -11.62 -4.67 2.03
C ARG A 127 -11.58 -5.24 0.62
N PRO A 128 -12.72 -5.54 -0.01
CA PRO A 128 -12.73 -5.98 -1.40
C PRO A 128 -12.34 -4.83 -2.35
N SER A 129 -11.87 -5.14 -3.57
CA SER A 129 -11.62 -4.12 -4.61
C SER A 129 -12.87 -3.25 -4.88
N ALA A 130 -14.06 -3.83 -4.81
CA ALA A 130 -15.34 -3.13 -4.92
C ALA A 130 -15.54 -2.03 -3.86
N TRP A 131 -15.00 -2.22 -2.65
CA TRP A 131 -15.02 -1.21 -1.61
C TRP A 131 -14.16 0.00 -2.01
N VAL A 132 -12.95 -0.24 -2.51
CA VAL A 132 -12.05 0.84 -2.94
C VAL A 132 -12.65 1.58 -4.13
N ALA A 133 -13.21 0.86 -5.10
CA ALA A 133 -13.91 1.42 -6.26
C ALA A 133 -15.07 2.34 -5.84
N ARG A 134 -15.85 1.94 -4.83
CA ARG A 134 -16.91 2.77 -4.27
C ARG A 134 -16.38 4.01 -3.55
N GLU A 135 -15.28 3.87 -2.80
CA GLU A 135 -14.65 5.01 -2.09
C GLU A 135 -14.12 6.07 -3.04
N VAL A 136 -13.69 5.69 -4.25
CA VAL A 136 -13.26 6.65 -5.30
C VAL A 136 -14.43 7.12 -6.18
N GLY A 137 -15.67 6.73 -5.87
CA GLY A 137 -16.86 7.13 -6.64
C GLY A 137 -16.98 6.48 -8.02
N ARG A 138 -16.30 5.35 -8.24
CA ARG A 138 -16.28 4.59 -9.52
C ARG A 138 -16.58 3.11 -9.26
N PRO A 139 -17.75 2.75 -8.68
CA PRO A 139 -18.05 1.37 -8.29
C PRO A 139 -17.94 0.35 -9.43
N GLU A 140 -18.18 0.78 -10.67
CA GLU A 140 -18.04 -0.03 -11.89
C GLU A 140 -16.59 -0.40 -12.24
N ARG A 141 -15.60 0.28 -11.63
CA ARG A 141 -14.17 0.10 -11.91
C ARG A 141 -13.45 -0.81 -10.92
N ALA A 142 -14.16 -1.70 -10.23
CA ALA A 142 -13.55 -2.66 -9.31
C ALA A 142 -12.40 -3.47 -9.94
N PRO A 143 -12.49 -3.98 -11.19
CA PRO A 143 -11.36 -4.67 -11.83
C PRO A 143 -10.15 -3.77 -12.09
N ALA A 144 -10.37 -2.48 -12.36
CA ALA A 144 -9.28 -1.54 -12.61
C ALA A 144 -8.50 -1.22 -11.32
N VAL A 145 -9.16 -1.26 -10.15
CA VAL A 145 -8.49 -1.13 -8.84
C VAL A 145 -7.38 -2.17 -8.69
N ASP A 146 -7.65 -3.42 -9.05
CA ASP A 146 -6.66 -4.50 -8.96
C ASP A 146 -5.42 -4.24 -9.82
N VAL A 147 -5.59 -3.68 -11.02
CA VAL A 147 -4.49 -3.29 -11.91
C VAL A 147 -3.66 -2.17 -11.31
N VAL A 148 -4.29 -1.15 -10.72
CA VAL A 148 -3.59 -0.06 -10.03
C VAL A 148 -2.79 -0.59 -8.85
N LEU A 149 -3.40 -1.42 -8.01
CA LEU A 149 -2.74 -2.00 -6.85
C LEU A 149 -1.61 -2.95 -7.24
N ALA A 150 -1.73 -3.60 -8.40
CA ALA A 150 -0.68 -4.44 -8.97
C ALA A 150 0.58 -3.64 -9.36
N ARG A 151 0.45 -2.32 -9.56
CA ARG A 151 1.54 -1.42 -9.95
C ARG A 151 1.90 -0.40 -8.87
N ASN A 152 1.44 -0.63 -7.63
CA ASN A 152 1.68 0.26 -6.51
C ASN A 152 3.19 0.58 -6.37
N PRO A 153 3.62 1.84 -6.55
CA PRO A 153 5.03 2.21 -6.47
C PRO A 153 5.52 2.27 -5.01
N VAL A 154 4.61 2.35 -4.04
CA VAL A 154 4.92 2.53 -2.61
C VAL A 154 4.27 1.43 -1.75
N PRO A 155 4.52 0.14 -2.01
CA PRO A 155 4.02 -0.94 -1.17
C PRO A 155 4.50 -0.79 0.28
N VAL A 156 3.86 -1.51 1.21
CA VAL A 156 4.00 -1.35 2.68
C VAL A 156 3.43 -0.02 3.17
N VAL A 157 3.78 1.11 2.54
CA VAL A 157 3.26 2.44 2.88
C VAL A 157 1.82 2.60 2.40
N VAL A 158 1.55 2.25 1.14
CA VAL A 158 0.20 1.97 0.63
C VAL A 158 -0.04 0.46 0.79
N PRO A 159 -0.99 0.05 1.66
CA PRO A 159 -1.16 -1.34 2.05
C PRO A 159 -2.03 -2.11 1.02
N CYS A 160 -1.51 -2.28 -0.20
CA CYS A 160 -2.22 -3.00 -1.26
C CYS A 160 -2.57 -4.45 -0.88
N HIS A 161 -1.81 -5.06 0.05
CA HIS A 161 -2.08 -6.40 0.59
C HIS A 161 -3.35 -6.48 1.46
N ARG A 162 -3.95 -5.35 1.83
CA ARG A 162 -5.23 -5.30 2.57
C ARG A 162 -6.44 -5.31 1.65
N VAL A 163 -6.25 -5.23 0.34
CA VAL A 163 -7.34 -5.30 -0.63
C VAL A 163 -7.48 -6.75 -1.10
N THR A 164 -8.65 -7.33 -0.87
CA THR A 164 -8.95 -8.71 -1.26
C THR A 164 -9.69 -8.72 -2.59
N ARG A 165 -9.36 -9.66 -3.46
CA ARG A 165 -10.21 -9.97 -4.60
C ARG A 165 -11.38 -10.80 -4.10
N GLY A 166 -12.57 -10.55 -4.63
CA GLY A 166 -13.65 -11.55 -4.58
C GLY A 166 -13.10 -12.81 -5.27
N GLU A 167 -13.19 -13.94 -4.57
CA GLU A 167 -12.77 -15.28 -4.98
C GLU A 167 -11.57 -15.33 -5.96
N SER A 168 -10.37 -15.51 -5.39
CA SER A 168 -9.11 -15.84 -6.06
C SER A 168 -8.47 -14.77 -6.96
N GLY A 169 -7.28 -14.30 -6.58
CA GLY A 169 -6.40 -13.62 -7.52
C GLY A 169 -5.09 -13.09 -6.90
N GLU A 170 -4.01 -13.23 -7.66
CA GLU A 170 -2.62 -12.97 -7.26
C GLU A 170 -2.27 -11.47 -7.18
N HIS A 171 -1.59 -11.07 -6.09
CA HIS A 171 -1.09 -9.71 -5.84
C HIS A 171 0.34 -9.52 -6.32
N VAL A 172 0.85 -8.27 -6.29
CA VAL A 172 2.25 -7.88 -6.64
C VAL A 172 3.31 -8.74 -5.98
N PHE A 173 3.01 -9.25 -4.78
CA PHE A 173 3.92 -10.09 -4.01
C PHE A 173 3.60 -11.59 -4.13
N GLY A 174 2.67 -11.97 -4.99
CA GLY A 174 2.08 -13.31 -5.07
C GLY A 174 1.06 -13.58 -3.96
N ALA A 175 0.18 -14.56 -4.16
CA ALA A 175 -0.85 -14.95 -3.18
C ALA A 175 -0.26 -15.34 -1.81
N ARG A 176 0.98 -15.84 -1.78
CA ARG A 176 1.68 -16.23 -0.53
C ARG A 176 2.19 -15.05 0.29
N ALA A 177 2.54 -13.93 -0.33
CA ALA A 177 3.04 -12.78 0.42
C ALA A 177 1.93 -11.88 0.95
N GLN A 178 0.81 -11.74 0.23
CA GLN A 178 -0.48 -11.28 0.79
C GLN A 178 -0.72 -11.88 2.17
N GLU A 179 -0.75 -13.22 2.19
CA GLU A 179 -1.15 -13.99 3.34
C GLU A 179 -0.15 -13.81 4.48
N ARG A 180 1.16 -13.86 4.19
CA ARG A 180 2.20 -13.57 5.18
C ARG A 180 2.05 -12.17 5.79
N MET A 181 1.81 -11.15 4.97
CA MET A 181 1.64 -9.78 5.46
C MET A 181 0.38 -9.65 6.32
N LEU A 182 -0.77 -10.18 5.86
CA LEU A 182 -2.02 -10.17 6.60
C LEU A 182 -1.92 -10.93 7.93
N ARG A 183 -1.28 -12.11 7.96
CA ARG A 183 -1.03 -12.86 9.20
C ARG A 183 -0.13 -12.07 10.16
N SER A 184 0.87 -11.35 9.66
CA SER A 184 1.71 -10.49 10.50
C SER A 184 0.99 -9.26 11.07
N GLU A 185 -0.16 -8.90 10.48
CA GLU A 185 -1.11 -7.91 10.99
C GLU A 185 -2.23 -8.53 11.85
N GLU A 186 -2.07 -9.80 12.25
CA GLU A 186 -3.01 -10.52 13.12
C GLU A 186 -4.42 -10.66 12.51
N VAL A 187 -4.49 -10.78 11.18
CA VAL A 187 -5.73 -11.18 10.49
C VAL A 187 -5.89 -12.69 10.61
N ASN A 188 -7.03 -13.13 11.15
CA ASN A 188 -7.40 -14.54 11.18
C ASN A 188 -7.95 -14.99 9.81
N LEU A 189 -7.04 -15.36 8.90
CA LEU A 189 -7.41 -15.76 7.54
C LEU A 189 -8.18 -17.09 7.50
N ASP A 190 -7.94 -17.96 8.48
CA ASP A 190 -8.57 -19.28 8.53
C ASP A 190 -10.07 -19.13 8.87
N GLU A 191 -10.41 -18.31 9.87
CA GLU A 191 -11.81 -17.95 10.17
C GLU A 191 -12.50 -17.24 8.99
N VAL A 192 -11.80 -16.35 8.28
CA VAL A 192 -12.38 -15.68 7.10
C VAL A 192 -12.69 -16.68 5.98
N ARG A 193 -11.83 -17.69 5.78
CA ARG A 193 -12.06 -18.77 4.80
C ARG A 193 -13.22 -19.66 5.20
N GLU A 194 -13.29 -20.10 6.45
CA GLU A 194 -14.39 -20.91 6.98
C GLU A 194 -15.75 -20.19 6.86
N LEU A 195 -15.77 -18.88 7.14
CA LEU A 195 -16.97 -18.07 6.92
C LEU A 195 -17.34 -18.00 5.43
N ALA A 196 -16.39 -17.77 4.54
CA ALA A 196 -16.66 -17.72 3.11
C ALA A 196 -17.17 -19.07 2.56
N GLU A 197 -16.57 -20.19 2.98
CA GLU A 197 -16.99 -21.55 2.59
C GLU A 197 -18.42 -21.90 3.07
N SER A 198 -18.85 -21.29 4.18
CA SER A 198 -20.23 -21.40 4.68
C SER A 198 -21.19 -20.36 4.11
N GLY A 199 -20.77 -19.58 3.10
CA GLY A 199 -21.58 -18.54 2.46
C GLY A 199 -21.78 -17.29 3.32
N VAL A 200 -20.94 -17.08 4.33
CA VAL A 200 -20.97 -15.93 5.24
C VAL A 200 -19.86 -14.95 4.86
N HIS A 201 -20.25 -13.82 4.26
CA HIS A 201 -19.33 -12.75 3.87
C HIS A 201 -19.41 -11.52 4.79
N TYR A 202 -20.43 -11.46 5.65
CA TYR A 202 -20.65 -10.37 6.60
C TYR A 202 -21.04 -10.89 7.98
N LEU A 203 -20.64 -10.15 9.02
CA LEU A 203 -20.98 -10.45 10.41
C LEU A 203 -21.82 -9.33 11.01
N GLY A 204 -22.97 -9.69 11.57
CA GLY A 204 -23.84 -8.83 12.35
C GLY A 204 -23.75 -9.09 13.85
N SER A 205 -24.00 -8.05 14.64
CA SER A 205 -24.19 -8.11 16.10
C SER A 205 -25.66 -7.92 16.42
N ASP A 206 -26.30 -8.91 17.05
CA ASP A 206 -27.73 -8.84 17.42
C ASP A 206 -28.01 -7.87 18.58
N THR A 207 -26.99 -7.46 19.34
CA THR A 207 -27.09 -6.44 20.39
C THR A 207 -27.07 -5.01 19.85
N THR A 208 -26.41 -4.77 18.71
CA THR A 208 -26.28 -3.43 18.13
C THR A 208 -27.05 -3.25 16.81
N ASN A 209 -27.47 -4.36 16.20
CA ASN A 209 -28.01 -4.46 14.86
C ASN A 209 -27.10 -3.80 13.82
N ILE A 210 -25.78 -4.02 13.94
CA ILE A 210 -24.77 -3.51 13.00
C ILE A 210 -24.16 -4.66 12.22
N VAL A 211 -24.13 -4.56 10.89
CA VAL A 211 -23.44 -5.51 9.99
C VAL A 211 -22.09 -4.95 9.53
N CYS A 212 -21.09 -5.83 9.47
CA CYS A 212 -19.68 -5.51 9.19
C CYS A 212 -19.03 -6.52 8.24
N PHE A 213 -17.92 -6.12 7.60
CA PHE A 213 -16.95 -7.09 7.10
C PHE A 213 -16.34 -7.92 8.25
N PRO A 214 -15.97 -9.20 8.02
CA PRO A 214 -15.47 -10.10 9.07
C PRO A 214 -14.22 -9.57 9.78
N THR A 215 -13.31 -8.93 9.03
CA THR A 215 -12.06 -8.37 9.58
C THR A 215 -12.24 -6.98 10.22
N CYS A 216 -13.46 -6.44 10.26
CA CYS A 216 -13.74 -5.15 10.91
C CYS A 216 -13.42 -5.20 12.42
N HIS A 217 -12.84 -4.14 12.95
CA HIS A 217 -12.60 -3.97 14.39
C HIS A 217 -13.86 -4.16 15.27
N ASN A 218 -15.03 -3.77 14.76
CA ASN A 218 -16.29 -3.99 15.48
C ASN A 218 -16.76 -5.45 15.40
N ALA A 219 -16.59 -6.09 14.25
CA ALA A 219 -16.97 -7.50 14.06
C ALA A 219 -16.14 -8.44 14.95
N ARG A 220 -14.82 -8.21 15.02
CA ARG A 220 -13.88 -9.00 15.83
C ARG A 220 -14.18 -8.99 17.32
N ARG A 221 -14.97 -8.03 17.81
CA ARG A 221 -15.34 -7.89 19.23
C ARG A 221 -16.72 -8.47 19.56
N ILE A 222 -17.45 -8.95 18.55
CA ILE A 222 -18.75 -9.60 18.77
C ILE A 222 -18.47 -10.99 19.37
N SER A 223 -19.04 -11.26 20.55
CA SER A 223 -19.01 -12.60 21.16
C SER A 223 -19.78 -13.60 20.30
N ALA A 224 -19.40 -14.88 20.35
CA ALA A 224 -20.02 -15.92 19.53
C ALA A 224 -21.55 -15.99 19.67
N ALA A 225 -22.08 -15.79 20.89
CA ALA A 225 -23.51 -15.81 21.17
C ALA A 225 -24.31 -14.72 20.41
N HIS A 226 -23.71 -13.55 20.22
CA HIS A 226 -24.34 -12.37 19.61
C HIS A 226 -23.98 -12.18 18.14
N ARG A 227 -23.23 -13.13 17.56
CA ARG A 227 -22.75 -13.08 16.18
C ARG A 227 -23.76 -13.74 15.25
N ARG A 228 -24.07 -13.07 14.13
CA ARG A 228 -24.90 -13.59 13.04
C ARG A 228 -24.17 -13.43 11.71
N GLY A 229 -24.22 -14.45 10.85
CA GLY A 229 -23.61 -14.43 9.53
C GLY A 229 -24.62 -14.05 8.44
N PHE A 230 -24.15 -13.34 7.43
CA PHE A 230 -24.93 -12.99 6.24
C PHE A 230 -24.09 -13.17 4.97
N GLY A 231 -24.72 -13.63 3.89
CA GLY A 231 -24.09 -13.72 2.56
C GLY A 231 -24.03 -12.39 1.82
N THR A 232 -25.03 -11.53 2.00
CA THR A 232 -25.14 -10.21 1.34
C THR A 232 -25.42 -9.11 2.36
N VAL A 233 -25.11 -7.85 2.02
CA VAL A 233 -25.47 -6.70 2.87
C VAL A 233 -26.99 -6.52 2.85
N GLU A 234 -27.61 -6.70 1.69
CA GLU A 234 -29.08 -6.63 1.53
C GLU A 234 -29.83 -7.60 2.44
N ALA A 235 -29.35 -8.84 2.59
CA ALA A 235 -29.96 -9.82 3.50
C ALA A 235 -29.89 -9.36 4.97
N ALA A 236 -28.77 -8.75 5.37
CA ALA A 236 -28.62 -8.20 6.71
C ALA A 236 -29.57 -7.01 6.94
N GLU A 237 -29.72 -6.12 5.95
CA GLU A 237 -30.64 -4.98 6.01
C GLU A 237 -32.11 -5.43 6.12
N LYS A 238 -32.52 -6.43 5.33
CA LYS A 238 -33.85 -7.05 5.44
C LYS A 238 -34.09 -7.69 6.82
N ALA A 239 -33.03 -8.18 7.47
CA ALA A 239 -33.07 -8.71 8.83
C ALA A 239 -33.00 -7.62 9.92
N GLY A 240 -33.02 -6.33 9.57
CA GLY A 240 -33.03 -5.20 10.50
C GLY A 240 -31.65 -4.68 10.93
N TYR A 241 -30.57 -5.13 10.28
CA TYR A 241 -29.21 -4.67 10.56
C TYR A 241 -28.87 -3.44 9.71
N ARG A 242 -28.19 -2.46 10.30
CA ARG A 242 -27.66 -1.30 9.56
C ARG A 242 -26.17 -1.48 9.22
N PRO A 243 -25.71 -1.03 8.04
CA PRO A 243 -24.29 -1.03 7.70
C PRO A 243 -23.41 -0.28 8.71
N CYS A 244 -22.28 -0.88 9.08
CA CYS A 244 -21.32 -0.26 9.97
C CYS A 244 -20.68 0.99 9.37
N ARG A 245 -20.65 2.08 10.14
CA ARG A 245 -20.03 3.35 9.72
C ARG A 245 -18.50 3.29 9.65
N HIS A 246 -17.86 2.32 10.32
CA HIS A 246 -16.40 2.18 10.29
C HIS A 246 -15.91 1.40 9.08
N CYS A 247 -16.47 0.21 8.85
CA CYS A 247 -16.03 -0.62 7.72
C CYS A 247 -16.80 -0.36 6.45
N ARG A 248 -17.99 0.27 6.52
CA ARG A 248 -18.84 0.65 5.39
C ARG A 248 -18.97 -0.54 4.43
N PRO A 249 -19.63 -1.64 4.85
CA PRO A 249 -19.76 -2.82 4.02
C PRO A 249 -20.50 -2.46 2.73
N VAL A 250 -20.03 -3.01 1.62
CA VAL A 250 -20.59 -2.81 0.28
C VAL A 250 -20.94 -4.16 -0.29
N GLU A 251 -21.95 -4.21 -1.15
CA GLU A 251 -22.27 -5.44 -1.87
C GLU A 251 -21.06 -5.89 -2.70
N MET A 252 -20.73 -7.18 -2.60
CA MET A 252 -19.72 -7.78 -3.47
C MET A 252 -20.40 -8.08 -4.79
N ALA A 253 -19.86 -7.56 -5.90
CA ALA A 253 -20.34 -7.94 -7.22
C ALA A 253 -20.17 -9.46 -7.38
N SER A 254 -21.26 -10.13 -7.74
CA SER A 254 -21.27 -11.56 -8.10
C SER A 254 -20.50 -11.82 -9.37
#